data_AF-A0A5T1JLS4-F1
#
_entry.id   AF-A0A5T1JLS4-F1
#
_cell.length_a   1.000
_cell.length_b   1.000
_cell.length_c   1.000
_cell.angle_alpha   90.00
_cell.angle_beta   90.00
_cell.angle_gamma   90.00
#
_symmetry.space_group_name_H-M   'P 1'
#
loop_
_entity.id
_entity.type
_entity.pdbx_description
1 polymer ?
#
loop_
_entity_poly.entity_id
_entity_poly.type
_entity_poly.pdbx_seq_one_letter_code
_entity_poly.pdbx_strand_id
1 'polypeptide(L)'
;KCAKNEALILRELCRNYVVSISSINAFTLLSTIFGNDKYLYLDALEDLKKLIERGFVNQNSSFFKSLENNKTQTLTLALLQSELSLSEYFLEFLEAKPRLNFEKQEAYADYLEYLKDEFARIQLYERLSFIQKSAYNSEI
;
A
#
# COMPACT_ATOMS: atom_id res chain seq x y z
N LYS A 1 5.65 -6.38 14.36
CA LYS A 1 6.87 -7.22 14.31
C LYS A 1 6.97 -7.76 12.88
N CYS A 2 8.01 -7.38 12.13
CA CYS A 2 8.16 -7.78 10.73
C CYS A 2 8.55 -9.26 10.66
N ALA A 3 7.87 -10.06 9.83
CA ALA A 3 8.22 -11.48 9.64
C ALA A 3 9.52 -11.62 8.82
N LYS A 4 10.23 -12.74 8.95
CA LYS A 4 11.50 -12.96 8.23
C LYS A 4 11.32 -12.87 6.71
N ASN A 5 10.20 -13.39 6.20
CA ASN A 5 9.84 -13.33 4.79
C ASN A 5 9.52 -11.90 4.33
N GLU A 6 8.74 -11.15 5.11
CA GLU A 6 8.44 -9.73 4.85
C GLU A 6 9.74 -8.92 4.68
N ALA A 7 10.72 -9.13 5.56
CA ALA A 7 12.02 -8.45 5.50
C ALA A 7 12.84 -8.82 4.24
N LEU A 8 12.77 -10.07 3.79
CA LEU A 8 13.44 -10.51 2.56
C LEU A 8 12.83 -9.84 1.32
N ILE A 9 11.49 -9.76 1.26
CA ILE A 9 10.75 -9.07 0.19
C ILE A 9 11.16 -7.59 0.13
N LEU A 10 11.17 -6.92 1.28
CA LEU A 10 11.56 -5.51 1.38
C LEU A 10 13.02 -5.30 0.92
N ARG A 11 13.93 -6.18 1.33
CA ARG A 11 15.35 -6.09 0.98
C ARG A 11 15.56 -6.19 -0.52
N GLU A 12 14.91 -7.14 -1.20
CA GLU A 12 15.04 -7.23 -2.66
C GLU A 12 14.38 -6.05 -3.38
N LEU A 13 13.26 -5.53 -2.87
CA LEU A 13 12.67 -4.29 -3.42
C LEU A 13 13.63 -3.09 -3.30
N CYS A 14 14.28 -2.91 -2.15
CA CYS A 14 15.31 -1.88 -1.98
C CYS A 14 16.49 -2.09 -2.93
N ARG A 15 16.94 -3.33 -3.09
CA ARG A 15 18.03 -3.65 -4.01
C ARG A 15 17.68 -3.28 -5.45
N ASN A 16 16.49 -3.64 -5.89
CA ASN A 16 15.99 -3.29 -7.23
C ASN A 16 15.89 -1.77 -7.40
N TYR A 17 15.41 -1.06 -6.37
CA TYR A 17 15.33 0.40 -6.37
C TYR A 17 16.70 1.08 -6.55
N VAL A 18 17.74 0.61 -5.84
CA VAL A 18 19.12 1.11 -5.98
C VAL A 18 19.68 0.84 -7.38
N VAL A 19 19.26 -0.24 -8.04
CA VAL A 19 19.64 -0.60 -9.41
C VAL A 19 18.77 0.13 -10.46
N SER A 20 18.04 1.18 -10.06
CA SER A 20 17.15 1.99 -10.91
C SER A 20 15.94 1.23 -11.48
N ILE A 21 15.49 0.16 -10.81
CA ILE A 21 14.24 -0.54 -11.13
C ILE A 21 13.14 0.02 -10.21
N SER A 22 12.28 0.87 -10.76
CA SER A 22 11.22 1.57 -10.00
C SER A 22 10.01 0.70 -9.66
N SER A 23 9.68 -0.27 -10.52
CA SER A 23 8.62 -1.24 -10.28
C SER A 23 9.03 -2.63 -10.74
N ILE A 24 8.55 -3.66 -10.05
CA ILE A 24 8.78 -5.06 -10.39
C ILE A 24 7.48 -5.86 -10.24
N ASN A 25 7.27 -6.82 -11.12
CA ASN A 25 6.12 -7.72 -11.02
C ASN A 25 6.25 -8.62 -9.77
N ALA A 26 5.17 -8.77 -9.01
CA ALA A 26 5.12 -9.60 -7.79
C ALA A 26 5.54 -11.05 -8.03
N PHE A 27 5.14 -11.66 -9.16
CA PHE A 27 5.60 -13.00 -9.54
C PHE A 27 7.12 -13.07 -9.66
N THR A 28 7.72 -12.11 -10.37
CA THR A 28 9.16 -12.07 -10.62
C THR A 28 9.93 -11.84 -9.31
N LEU A 29 9.41 -10.96 -8.45
CA LEU A 29 9.98 -10.70 -7.13
C LEU A 29 9.97 -11.95 -6.24
N LEU A 30 8.81 -12.59 -6.09
CA LEU A 30 8.66 -13.74 -5.19
C LEU A 30 9.38 -14.98 -5.71
N SER A 31 9.36 -15.22 -7.02
CA SER A 31 10.12 -16.33 -7.64
C SER A 31 11.63 -16.15 -7.51
N THR A 32 12.14 -14.91 -7.51
CA THR A 32 13.57 -14.62 -7.28
C THR A 32 13.99 -14.91 -5.84
N ILE A 33 13.11 -14.65 -4.85
CA ILE A 33 13.43 -14.81 -3.42
C ILE A 33 13.26 -16.26 -2.96
N PHE A 34 12.14 -16.89 -3.31
CA PHE A 34 11.73 -18.19 -2.77
C PHE A 34 11.95 -19.34 -3.76
N GLY A 35 12.38 -19.04 -4.99
CA GLY A 35 12.49 -20.00 -6.08
C GLY A 35 11.12 -20.34 -6.70
N ASN A 36 11.17 -21.08 -7.81
CA ASN A 36 9.97 -21.54 -8.51
C ASN A 36 9.57 -22.99 -8.14
N ASP A 37 10.26 -23.58 -7.17
CA ASP A 37 10.03 -24.96 -6.77
C ASP A 37 8.77 -25.06 -5.89
N LYS A 38 7.84 -25.93 -6.29
CA LYS A 38 6.62 -26.28 -5.53
C LYS A 38 5.68 -25.12 -5.16
N TYR A 39 5.66 -24.02 -5.93
CA TYR A 39 4.74 -22.91 -5.70
C TYR A 39 4.89 -22.22 -4.32
N LEU A 40 6.06 -22.31 -3.69
CA LEU A 40 6.34 -21.72 -2.37
C LEU A 40 6.12 -20.19 -2.33
N TYR A 41 6.18 -19.53 -3.48
CA TYR A 41 5.86 -18.11 -3.62
C TYR A 41 4.40 -17.76 -3.30
N LEU A 42 3.47 -18.73 -3.35
CA LEU A 42 2.07 -18.51 -2.98
C LEU A 42 1.91 -18.29 -1.46
N ASP A 43 2.73 -18.94 -0.63
CA ASP A 43 2.71 -18.75 0.82
C ASP A 43 3.23 -17.35 1.20
N ALA A 44 4.22 -16.85 0.44
CA ALA A 44 4.78 -15.51 0.61
C ALA A 44 3.84 -14.38 0.13
N LEU A 45 2.76 -14.72 -0.57
CA LEU A 45 1.78 -13.77 -1.07
C LEU A 45 0.97 -13.13 0.07
N GLU A 46 0.73 -13.89 1.14
CA GLU A 46 0.10 -13.39 2.36
C GLU A 46 1.02 -12.38 3.08
N ASP A 47 2.32 -12.65 3.11
CA ASP A 47 3.31 -11.73 3.68
C ASP A 47 3.45 -10.44 2.84
N LEU A 48 3.38 -10.57 1.51
CA LEU A 48 3.34 -9.42 0.60
C LEU A 48 2.08 -8.56 0.83
N LYS A 49 0.91 -9.19 0.99
CA LYS A 49 -0.34 -8.50 1.29
C LYS A 49 -0.24 -7.68 2.59
N LYS A 50 0.33 -8.26 3.65
CA LYS A 50 0.56 -7.54 4.92
C LYS A 50 1.48 -6.33 4.75
N LEU A 51 2.49 -6.42 3.89
CA LEU A 51 3.39 -5.28 3.60
C LEU A 51 2.66 -4.14 2.89
N ILE A 52 1.74 -4.47 1.98
CA ILE A 52 0.89 -3.49 1.28
C ILE A 52 -0.11 -2.85 2.26
N GLU A 53 -0.75 -3.63 3.11
CA GLU A 53 -1.67 -3.13 4.14
C GLU A 53 -0.97 -2.19 5.14
N ARG A 54 0.32 -2.40 5.41
CA ARG A 54 1.15 -1.50 6.23
C ARG A 54 1.62 -0.24 5.48
N GLY A 55 1.39 -0.14 4.18
CA GLY A 55 1.80 1.00 3.37
C GLY A 55 3.31 1.07 3.08
N PHE A 56 4.07 -0.02 3.24
CA PHE A 56 5.48 -0.05 2.88
C PHE A 56 5.71 -0.31 1.38
N VAL A 57 4.76 -0.98 0.74
CA VAL A 57 4.81 -1.36 -0.68
C VAL A 57 3.53 -0.88 -1.35
N ASN A 58 3.68 -0.19 -2.46
CA ASN A 58 2.57 0.24 -3.30
C ASN A 58 2.35 -0.76 -4.43
N GLN A 59 1.10 -1.11 -4.66
CA GLN A 59 0.70 -1.89 -5.82
C GLN A 59 0.40 -0.91 -6.97
N ASN A 60 1.27 -0.84 -7.98
CA ASN A 60 1.08 -0.06 -9.23
C ASN A 60 0.01 -0.68 -10.16
N SER A 61 -0.86 -1.53 -9.62
CA SER A 61 -2.08 -1.93 -10.29
C SER A 61 -3.02 -0.73 -10.32
N SER A 62 -3.74 -0.53 -11.42
CA SER A 62 -4.84 0.44 -11.49
C SER A 62 -5.81 0.23 -10.33
N PHE A 63 -5.58 0.90 -9.20
CA PHE A 63 -6.41 0.91 -8.00
C PHE A 63 -7.86 1.28 -8.34
N PHE A 64 -8.06 1.92 -9.49
CA PHE A 64 -9.34 2.30 -10.06
C PHE A 64 -10.13 1.20 -10.78
N LYS A 65 -9.56 0.03 -11.13
CA LYS A 65 -10.32 -1.04 -11.80
C LYS A 65 -11.02 -2.00 -10.82
N SER A 66 -10.70 -1.91 -9.54
CA SER A 66 -11.21 -2.82 -8.52
C SER A 66 -12.48 -2.30 -7.83
N LEU A 67 -12.71 -0.99 -7.85
CA LEU A 67 -13.79 -0.39 -7.04
C LEU A 67 -15.20 -0.65 -7.60
N GLU A 68 -15.34 -0.97 -8.89
CA GLU A 68 -16.63 -1.32 -9.52
C GLU A 68 -17.27 -2.58 -8.94
N ASN A 69 -16.50 -3.42 -8.24
CA ASN A 69 -17.01 -4.61 -7.60
C ASN A 69 -16.63 -4.56 -6.14
N ASN A 70 -17.61 -4.27 -5.26
CA ASN A 70 -17.55 -4.49 -3.80
C ASN A 70 -17.27 -5.97 -3.39
N LYS A 71 -16.76 -6.79 -4.32
CA LYS A 71 -16.34 -8.19 -4.20
C LYS A 71 -14.85 -8.40 -4.52
N THR A 72 -14.11 -7.38 -4.94
CA THR A 72 -12.65 -7.46 -5.21
C THR A 72 -11.80 -7.15 -3.99
N GLN A 73 -12.40 -7.22 -2.80
CA GLN A 73 -11.64 -7.52 -1.61
C GLN A 73 -10.94 -8.87 -1.87
N THR A 74 -9.61 -8.87 -1.96
CA THR A 74 -8.75 -10.03 -1.62
C THR A 74 -8.55 -11.17 -2.64
N LEU A 75 -8.50 -10.94 -3.95
CA LEU A 75 -7.87 -11.96 -4.82
C LEU A 75 -6.35 -11.92 -4.63
N THR A 76 -5.84 -12.67 -3.65
CA THR A 76 -4.40 -12.84 -3.41
C THR A 76 -3.67 -13.26 -4.68
N LEU A 77 -4.27 -14.13 -5.50
CA LEU A 77 -3.69 -14.53 -6.79
C LEU A 77 -3.60 -13.40 -7.81
N ALA A 78 -4.50 -12.41 -7.78
CA ALA A 78 -4.40 -11.25 -8.66
C ALA A 78 -3.20 -10.35 -8.30
N LEU A 79 -2.76 -10.41 -7.04
CA LEU A 79 -1.54 -9.73 -6.59
C LEU A 79 -0.30 -10.26 -7.33
N LEU A 80 -0.30 -11.52 -7.74
CA LEU A 80 0.82 -12.14 -8.43
C LEU A 80 1.15 -11.44 -9.76
N GLN A 81 0.14 -10.93 -10.46
CA GLN A 81 0.31 -10.25 -11.74
C GLN A 81 0.52 -8.74 -11.59
N SER A 82 0.52 -8.23 -10.36
CA SER A 82 0.63 -6.80 -10.10
C SER A 82 2.07 -6.31 -10.11
N GLU A 83 2.25 -5.07 -10.56
CA GLU A 83 3.50 -4.36 -10.35
C GLU A 83 3.56 -3.78 -8.95
N LEU A 84 4.71 -3.93 -8.31
CA LEU A 84 5.00 -3.46 -6.97
C LEU A 84 6.09 -2.40 -7.03
N SER A 85 5.94 -1.36 -6.23
CA SER A 85 6.93 -0.30 -6.03
C SER A 85 7.09 -0.04 -4.53
N LEU A 86 8.25 0.50 -4.13
CA LEU A 86 8.41 1.01 -2.78
C LEU A 86 7.55 2.25 -2.59
N SER A 87 6.88 2.36 -1.45
CA SER A 87 6.10 3.56 -1.15
C SER A 87 7.03 4.72 -0.80
N GLU A 88 6.59 5.94 -1.12
CA GLU A 88 7.29 7.18 -0.74
C GLU A 88 7.49 7.27 0.77
N TYR A 89 6.46 6.88 1.55
CA TYR A 89 6.53 6.73 3.01
C TYR A 89 7.70 5.85 3.47
N PHE A 90 7.94 4.74 2.78
CA PHE A 90 9.03 3.83 3.13
C PHE A 90 10.39 4.38 2.72
N LEU A 91 10.47 5.12 1.60
CA LEU A 91 11.70 5.81 1.19
C LEU A 91 12.07 6.93 2.17
N GLU A 92 11.09 7.75 2.57
CA GLU A 92 11.26 8.75 3.63
C GLU A 92 11.71 8.13 4.96
N PHE A 93 11.15 6.96 5.29
CA PHE A 93 11.59 6.19 6.46
C PHE A 93 13.07 5.77 6.37
N LEU A 94 13.55 5.39 5.17
CA LEU A 94 14.93 4.97 4.94
C LEU A 94 15.93 6.14 4.94
N GLU A 95 15.55 7.34 4.48
CA GLU A 95 16.44 8.51 4.35
C GLU A 95 16.74 9.25 5.67
N ALA A 96 16.11 8.84 6.79
CA ALA A 96 16.41 9.26 8.15
C ALA A 96 15.90 10.65 8.61
N LYS A 97 14.66 10.68 9.10
CA LYS A 97 14.30 10.83 10.53
C LYS A 97 12.79 10.62 10.56
N PRO A 98 12.23 9.82 11.49
CA PRO A 98 10.79 9.68 11.57
C PRO A 98 10.23 11.05 11.97
N ARG A 99 9.82 11.84 10.98
CA ARG A 99 8.68 12.75 11.12
C ARG A 99 7.41 11.94 11.00
N LEU A 100 7.41 10.75 11.57
CA LEU A 100 6.19 10.06 11.95
C LEU A 100 5.70 10.79 13.20
N ASN A 101 5.25 12.03 13.01
CA ASN A 101 4.25 12.59 13.88
C ASN A 101 2.99 11.76 13.60
N PHE A 102 2.97 10.52 14.12
CA PHE A 102 1.72 9.84 14.36
C PHE A 102 0.91 10.82 15.19
N GLU A 103 -0.21 11.27 14.63
CA GLU A 103 -1.06 12.28 15.25
C GLU A 103 -1.24 11.94 16.73
N LYS A 104 -0.98 12.95 17.54
CA LYS A 104 -0.86 12.87 18.99
C LYS A 104 -2.05 12.08 19.53
N GLN A 105 -1.79 10.91 20.12
CA GLN A 105 -2.81 10.12 20.81
C GLN A 105 -3.12 10.71 22.21
N GLU A 106 -3.04 12.03 22.34
CA GLU A 106 -3.37 12.78 23.54
C GLU A 106 -4.74 13.41 23.35
N ALA A 107 -5.47 13.63 24.44
CA ALA A 107 -6.69 14.41 24.39
C ALA A 107 -6.37 15.80 23.82
N TYR A 108 -7.20 16.28 22.89
CA TYR A 108 -7.10 17.62 22.34
C TYR A 108 -7.02 18.62 23.49
N ALA A 109 -5.96 19.44 23.51
CA ALA A 109 -5.77 20.44 24.56
C ALA A 109 -6.74 21.62 24.38
N ASP A 110 -7.16 21.87 23.14
CA ASP A 110 -8.08 22.94 22.75
C ASP A 110 -9.20 22.39 21.85
N TYR A 111 -10.42 22.89 22.05
CA TYR A 111 -11.59 22.51 21.25
C TYR A 111 -11.48 22.98 19.80
N LEU A 112 -10.69 24.02 19.52
CA LEU A 112 -10.45 24.50 18.15
C LEU A 112 -9.60 23.53 17.32
N GLU A 113 -8.67 22.81 17.96
CA GLU A 113 -7.84 21.80 17.30
C GLU A 113 -8.69 20.60 16.89
N TYR A 114 -9.55 20.12 17.80
CA TYR A 114 -10.56 19.10 17.49
C TYR A 114 -11.48 19.51 16.34
N LEU A 115 -12.00 20.74 16.39
CA LEU A 115 -12.92 21.25 15.37
C LEU A 115 -12.25 21.29 13.98
N LYS A 116 -10.96 21.65 13.93
CA LYS A 116 -10.19 21.69 12.69
C LYS A 116 -10.07 20.30 12.07
N ASP A 117 -9.78 19.28 12.87
CA ASP A 117 -9.65 17.90 12.38
C ASP A 117 -11.01 17.32 11.96
N GLU A 118 -12.09 17.66 12.66
CA GLU A 118 -13.46 17.31 12.24
C GLU A 118 -13.84 17.93 10.89
N PHE A 119 -13.47 19.20 10.65
CA PHE A 119 -13.67 19.82 9.33
C PHE A 119 -12.82 19.18 8.23
N ALA A 120 -11.56 18.84 8.52
CA ALA A 120 -10.70 18.13 7.59
C ALA A 120 -11.30 16.76 7.23
N ARG A 121 -11.86 16.04 8.22
CA ARG A 121 -12.56 14.77 8.01
C ARG A 121 -13.77 14.93 7.09
N ILE A 122 -14.60 15.97 7.31
CA ILE A 122 -15.75 16.26 6.45
C ILE A 122 -15.30 16.55 5.01
N GLN A 123 -14.25 17.36 4.82
CA GLN A 123 -13.73 17.65 3.47
C GLN A 123 -13.20 16.40 2.76
N LEU A 124 -12.54 15.50 3.49
CA LEU A 124 -12.07 14.23 2.94
C LEU A 124 -13.26 13.35 2.52
N TYR A 125 -14.30 13.23 3.35
CA TYR A 125 -15.52 12.51 2.98
C TYR A 125 -16.24 13.13 1.80
N GLU A 126 -16.28 14.47 1.71
CA GLU A 126 -16.85 15.17 0.57
C GLU A 126 -16.08 14.86 -0.72
N ARG A 127 -14.75 14.93 -0.68
CA ARG A 127 -13.89 14.54 -1.82
C ARG A 127 -14.09 13.08 -2.22
N LEU A 128 -14.15 12.16 -1.26
CA LEU A 128 -14.45 10.75 -1.52
C LEU A 128 -15.84 10.57 -2.16
N SER A 129 -16.85 11.30 -1.67
CA SER A 129 -18.20 11.26 -2.22
C SER A 129 -18.28 11.85 -3.63
N PHE A 130 -17.48 12.88 -3.93
CA PHE A 130 -17.38 13.46 -5.26
C PHE A 130 -16.73 12.49 -6.23
N ILE A 131 -15.66 11.82 -5.82
CA ILE A 131 -15.03 10.75 -6.60
C ILE A 131 -16.04 9.63 -6.89
N GLN A 132 -16.86 9.24 -5.91
CA GLN A 132 -17.93 8.25 -6.10
C GLN A 132 -19.03 8.73 -7.07
N LYS A 133 -19.47 9.99 -6.97
CA LYS A 133 -20.52 10.55 -7.85
C LYS A 133 -20.02 10.83 -9.27
N SER A 134 -18.76 11.23 -9.44
CA SER A 134 -18.15 11.43 -10.76
C SER A 134 -18.07 10.10 -11.52
N ALA A 135 -17.82 8.99 -10.84
CA ALA A 135 -17.87 7.66 -11.45
C ALA A 135 -19.30 7.34 -11.94
N TYR A 136 -20.33 7.59 -11.12
CA TYR A 136 -21.74 7.34 -11.48
C TYR A 136 -22.22 8.13 -12.71
N ASN A 137 -21.85 9.40 -12.84
CA ASN A 137 -22.28 10.22 -13.99
C ASN A 137 -21.52 9.92 -15.29
N SER A 138 -20.49 9.07 -15.25
CA SER A 138 -19.76 8.62 -16.44
C SER A 138 -20.42 7.40 -17.11
N GLU A 139 -21.44 6.83 -16.47
CA GLU A 139 -22.13 5.59 -16.88
C GLU A 139 -23.52 5.84 -17.51
N ILE A 140 -23.88 7.10 -17.80
CA ILE A 140 -25.12 7.50 -18.52
C ILE A 140 -24.73 8.24 -19.81
#